data_AF-A0A8S3IL34-F1
#
_entry.id   AF-A0A8S3IL34-F1
#
_cell.length_a   1.000
_cell.length_b   1.000
_cell.length_c   1.000
_cell.angle_alpha   90.00
_cell.angle_beta   90.00
_cell.angle_gamma   90.00
#
_symmetry.space_group_name_H-M   'P 1'
#
loop_
_entity.id
_entity.type
_entity.pdbx_description
1 polymer ?
#
loop_
_entity_poly.entity_id
_entity_poly.type
_entity_poly.pdbx_seq_one_letter_code
_entity_poly.pdbx_strand_id
1 'polypeptide(L)'
;ILTGIFLCYLGVHAAHTFVYSTRVRRVCIQWIVSGVICGFFGLLLSKGGHSESWIPINKNLWSLTFIFILSSLAFIILTILYLLVDVYKLFTGEPWLWLGMNSIVIYVGHDVCSGRFPIQFEVDSTHAKLLALHVYGAMCWAFIAGLLYFNKIFIAI
;
A
#
# COMPACT_ATOMS: atom_id res chain seq x y z
N ILE A 1 -9.67 -17.52 3.78
CA ILE A 1 -10.61 -16.98 4.80
C ILE A 1 -9.89 -16.69 6.12
N LEU A 2 -9.35 -17.69 6.81
CA LEU A 2 -8.65 -17.49 8.10
C LEU A 2 -7.52 -16.45 8.03
N THR A 3 -6.72 -16.52 6.97
CA THR A 3 -5.62 -15.59 6.70
C THR A 3 -6.11 -14.15 6.54
N GLY A 4 -7.23 -13.94 5.86
CA GLY A 4 -7.88 -12.63 5.74
C GLY A 4 -8.46 -12.12 7.07
N ILE A 5 -9.10 -12.99 7.87
CA ILE A 5 -9.58 -12.63 9.22
C ILE A 5 -8.41 -12.15 10.09
N PHE A 6 -7.27 -12.84 10.02
CA PHE A 6 -6.07 -12.45 10.74
C PHE A 6 -5.54 -11.09 10.30
N LEU A 7 -5.50 -10.81 8.99
CA LEU A 7 -5.12 -9.49 8.47
C LEU A 7 -6.06 -8.39 8.99
N CYS A 8 -7.38 -8.63 8.98
CA CYS A 8 -8.36 -7.70 9.55
C CYS A 8 -8.11 -7.47 11.05
N TYR A 9 -7.84 -8.53 11.81
CA TYR A 9 -7.51 -8.43 13.23
C TYR A 9 -6.27 -7.55 13.49
N LEU A 10 -5.21 -7.69 12.68
CA LEU A 10 -4.03 -6.83 12.78
C LEU A 10 -4.36 -5.35 12.49
N GLY A 11 -5.27 -5.08 11.57
CA GLY A 11 -5.81 -3.74 11.33
C GLY A 11 -6.57 -3.18 12.55
N VAL A 12 -7.45 -4.00 13.16
CA VAL A 12 -8.15 -3.63 14.40
C VAL A 12 -7.17 -3.37 15.53
N HIS A 13 -6.11 -4.18 15.66
CA HIS A 13 -5.04 -3.96 16.63
C HIS A 13 -4.35 -2.60 16.41
N ALA A 14 -4.05 -2.25 15.16
CA ALA A 14 -3.46 -0.95 14.82
C ALA A 14 -4.36 0.22 15.27
N ALA A 15 -5.66 0.14 14.95
CA ALA A 15 -6.65 1.14 15.29
C ALA A 15 -6.87 1.24 16.81
N HIS A 16 -6.95 0.11 17.50
CA HIS A 16 -7.07 0.06 18.97
C HIS A 16 -5.87 0.75 19.64
N THR A 17 -4.64 0.42 19.20
CA THR A 17 -3.43 1.10 19.69
C THR A 17 -3.50 2.61 19.53
N PHE A 18 -4.02 3.09 18.40
CA PHE A 18 -4.18 4.51 18.11
C PHE A 18 -5.18 5.18 19.05
N VAL A 19 -6.38 4.62 19.17
CA VAL A 19 -7.49 5.20 19.95
C VAL A 19 -7.18 5.25 21.44
N TYR A 20 -6.56 4.19 21.99
CA TYR A 20 -6.33 4.07 23.44
C TYR A 20 -4.97 4.61 23.90
N SER A 21 -4.08 5.00 22.99
CA SER A 21 -2.78 5.57 23.37
C SER A 21 -2.78 7.09 23.21
N THR A 22 -2.65 7.80 24.32
CA THR A 22 -2.58 9.28 24.31
C THR A 22 -1.25 9.84 23.82
N ARG A 23 -0.18 9.02 23.85
CA ARG A 23 1.19 9.45 23.49
C ARG A 23 1.58 8.94 22.11
N VAL A 24 1.91 9.86 21.20
CA VAL A 24 2.46 9.59 19.86
C VAL A 24 3.57 8.52 19.91
N ARG A 25 4.56 8.70 20.79
CA ARG A 25 5.68 7.76 20.94
C ARG A 25 5.23 6.33 21.23
N ARG A 26 4.17 6.15 22.04
CA ARG A 26 3.66 4.82 22.39
C ARG A 26 3.01 4.15 21.18
N VAL A 27 2.22 4.90 20.41
CA VAL A 27 1.59 4.43 19.17
C VAL A 27 2.66 3.95 18.19
N CYS A 28 3.64 4.80 17.89
CA CYS A 28 4.70 4.48 16.93
C CYS A 28 5.53 3.26 17.36
N ILE A 29 5.92 3.17 18.64
CA ILE A 29 6.67 2.00 19.13
C ILE A 29 5.85 0.72 18.99
N GLN A 30 4.57 0.74 19.36
CA GLN A 30 3.71 -0.44 19.26
C GLN A 30 3.55 -0.89 17.80
N TRP A 31 3.28 0.03 16.88
CA TRP A 31 3.18 -0.31 15.46
C TRP A 31 4.51 -0.82 14.89
N ILE A 32 5.64 -0.18 15.20
CA ILE A 32 6.96 -0.66 14.75
C ILE A 32 7.24 -2.06 15.30
N VAL A 33 6.99 -2.30 16.59
CA VAL A 33 7.18 -3.62 17.21
C VAL A 33 6.28 -4.67 16.56
N SER A 34 4.99 -4.38 16.37
CA SER A 34 4.06 -5.27 15.65
C SER A 34 4.53 -5.53 14.23
N GLY A 35 5.02 -4.50 13.53
CA GLY A 35 5.57 -4.60 12.18
C GLY A 35 6.81 -5.48 12.12
N VAL A 36 7.76 -5.30 13.04
CA VAL A 36 8.98 -6.12 13.14
C VAL A 36 8.65 -7.57 13.47
N ILE A 37 7.72 -7.83 14.40
CA ILE A 37 7.26 -9.19 14.73
C ILE A 37 6.65 -9.85 13.49
N CYS A 38 5.75 -9.16 12.79
CA CYS A 38 5.14 -9.69 11.57
C CYS A 38 6.21 -9.95 10.48
N GLY A 39 7.15 -9.04 10.30
CA GLY A 39 8.24 -9.17 9.32
C GLY A 39 9.15 -10.36 9.64
N PHE A 40 9.50 -10.54 10.92
CA PHE A 40 10.28 -11.68 11.39
C PHE A 40 9.60 -13.01 11.07
N PHE A 41 8.32 -13.17 11.40
CA PHE A 41 7.59 -14.40 11.07
C PHE A 41 7.43 -14.59 9.56
N GLY A 42 7.15 -13.52 8.80
CA GLY A 42 7.06 -13.58 7.34
C GLY A 42 8.36 -14.06 6.69
N LEU A 43 9.51 -13.55 7.14
CA LEU A 43 10.83 -13.95 6.64
C LEU A 43 11.25 -15.34 7.12
N LEU A 44 10.97 -15.68 8.38
CA LEU A 44 11.27 -16.98 8.96
C LEU A 44 10.55 -18.10 8.20
N LEU A 45 9.24 -17.95 7.98
CA LEU A 45 8.43 -18.95 7.28
C LEU A 45 8.74 -19.02 5.77
N SER A 46 9.25 -17.94 5.19
CA SER A 46 9.69 -17.90 3.80
C SER A 46 11.18 -18.21 3.61
N LYS A 47 11.94 -18.52 4.67
CA LYS A 47 13.41 -18.68 4.62
C LYS A 47 14.10 -17.57 3.80
N GLY A 48 13.65 -16.33 3.92
CA GLY A 48 14.22 -15.20 3.19
C GLY A 48 13.85 -15.10 1.70
N GLY A 49 12.82 -15.80 1.22
CA GLY A 49 12.26 -15.60 -0.12
C GLY A 49 12.95 -16.36 -1.26
N HIS A 50 13.81 -17.33 -0.94
CA HIS A 50 14.38 -18.22 -1.96
C HIS A 50 13.37 -19.26 -2.48
N SER A 51 13.65 -19.80 -3.66
CA SER A 51 12.83 -20.80 -4.36
C SER A 51 12.50 -22.03 -3.50
N GLU A 52 13.27 -22.32 -2.46
CA GLU A 52 13.07 -23.40 -1.48
C GLU A 52 12.41 -22.95 -0.16
N SER A 53 11.49 -21.99 -0.23
CA SER A 53 10.69 -21.56 0.91
C SER A 53 9.70 -22.65 1.35
N TRP A 54 9.48 -22.83 2.65
CA TRP A 54 8.38 -23.68 3.15
C TRP A 54 7.01 -23.13 2.72
N ILE A 55 6.83 -21.81 2.85
CA ILE A 55 5.64 -21.11 2.35
C ILE A 55 6.12 -19.91 1.53
N PRO A 56 6.11 -20.00 0.19
CA PRO A 56 6.56 -18.92 -0.67
C PRO A 56 5.67 -17.68 -0.54
N ILE A 57 6.31 -16.50 -0.55
CA ILE A 57 5.66 -15.21 -0.25
C ILE A 57 4.54 -14.90 -1.26
N ASN A 58 4.76 -15.07 -2.57
CA ASN A 58 3.84 -14.57 -3.59
C ASN A 58 3.37 -15.64 -4.61
N LYS A 59 3.39 -16.94 -4.25
CA LYS A 59 2.84 -17.98 -5.15
C LYS A 59 1.31 -18.07 -5.09
N ASN A 60 0.70 -17.71 -3.97
CA ASN A 60 -0.74 -17.65 -3.83
C ASN A 60 -1.09 -16.34 -3.12
N LEU A 61 -1.96 -15.53 -3.73
CA LEU A 61 -2.55 -14.37 -3.05
C LEU A 61 -3.19 -14.86 -1.75
N TRP A 62 -2.97 -14.14 -0.65
CA TRP A 62 -3.46 -14.50 0.69
C TRP A 62 -2.76 -15.68 1.40
N SER A 63 -1.52 -16.02 1.00
CA SER A 63 -0.68 -16.92 1.79
C SER A 63 -0.33 -16.31 3.17
N LEU A 64 0.04 -17.17 4.11
CA LEU A 64 0.33 -16.74 5.47
C LEU A 64 1.62 -15.88 5.54
N THR A 65 2.65 -16.23 4.76
CA THR A 65 3.86 -15.41 4.63
C THR A 65 3.60 -14.09 3.92
N PHE A 66 2.73 -14.09 2.90
CA PHE A 66 2.27 -12.86 2.24
C PHE A 66 1.66 -11.89 3.25
N ILE A 67 0.74 -12.35 4.08
CA ILE A 67 0.04 -11.50 5.05
C ILE A 67 0.97 -10.98 6.14
N PHE A 68 1.92 -11.78 6.62
CA PHE A 68 2.90 -11.30 7.59
C PHE A 68 3.80 -10.20 7.02
N ILE A 69 4.33 -10.39 5.80
CA ILE A 69 5.15 -9.37 5.14
C ILE A 69 4.33 -8.12 4.81
N LEU A 70 3.11 -8.30 4.28
CA LEU A 70 2.21 -7.19 3.97
C LEU A 70 1.84 -6.39 5.22
N SER A 71 1.51 -7.07 6.32
CA SER A 71 1.18 -6.42 7.60
C SER A 71 2.39 -5.69 8.18
N SER A 72 3.59 -6.26 8.06
CA SER A 72 4.84 -5.62 8.46
C SER A 72 5.04 -4.28 7.74
N LEU A 73 4.95 -4.30 6.40
CA LEU A 73 5.04 -3.09 5.58
C LEU A 73 3.92 -2.10 5.91
N ALA A 74 2.69 -2.58 6.10
CA ALA A 74 1.57 -1.73 6.46
C ALA A 74 1.78 -1.00 7.79
N PHE A 75 2.26 -1.68 8.85
CA PHE A 75 2.58 -1.03 10.13
C PHE A 75 3.69 0.03 10.00
N ILE A 76 4.74 -0.27 9.22
CA ILE A 76 5.85 0.67 9.00
C ILE A 76 5.37 1.89 8.21
N ILE A 77 4.67 1.68 7.09
CA ILE A 77 4.12 2.75 6.25
C ILE A 77 3.12 3.58 7.06
N LEU A 78 2.22 2.95 7.82
CA LEU A 78 1.27 3.65 8.68
C LEU A 78 1.99 4.53 9.72
N THR A 79 3.07 4.02 10.31
CA THR A 79 3.88 4.81 11.27
C THR A 79 4.53 6.01 10.59
N ILE A 80 5.10 5.83 9.39
CA ILE A 80 5.72 6.92 8.62
C ILE A 80 4.66 7.96 8.26
N LEU A 81 3.52 7.55 7.72
CA LEU A 81 2.43 8.44 7.33
C LEU A 81 1.89 9.22 8.53
N TYR A 82 1.66 8.55 9.66
CA TYR A 82 1.21 9.20 10.89
C TYR A 82 2.19 10.28 11.38
N LEU A 83 3.48 9.96 11.41
CA LEU A 83 4.50 10.94 11.80
C LEU A 83 4.57 12.12 10.82
N LEU A 84 4.53 11.84 9.53
CA LEU A 84 4.73 12.83 8.47
C LEU A 84 3.52 13.76 8.33
N VAL A 85 2.30 13.23 8.42
CA VAL A 85 1.04 13.96 8.24
C VAL A 85 0.55 14.57 9.55
N ASP A 86 0.39 13.78 10.61
CA ASP A 86 -0.29 14.24 11.82
C ASP A 86 0.64 14.90 12.83
N VAL A 87 1.89 14.43 12.94
CA VAL A 87 2.85 14.93 13.95
C VAL A 87 3.68 16.08 13.42
N TYR A 88 4.40 15.87 12.31
CA TYR A 88 5.30 16.87 11.73
C TYR A 88 4.61 17.80 10.74
N LYS A 89 3.41 17.44 10.25
CA LYS A 89 2.63 18.24 9.30
C LYS A 89 3.43 18.68 8.07
N LEU A 90 4.35 17.83 7.61
CA LEU A 90 5.19 18.10 6.44
C LEU A 90 4.43 17.89 5.13
N PHE A 91 3.32 17.17 5.18
CA PHE A 91 2.50 16.84 4.03
C PHE A 91 1.05 16.70 4.46
N THR A 92 0.16 17.10 3.57
CA THR A 92 -1.30 17.08 3.77
C THR A 92 -1.92 15.72 3.45
N GLY A 93 -1.22 14.83 2.75
CA GLY A 93 -1.76 13.54 2.32
C GLY A 93 -2.71 13.61 1.13
N GLU A 94 -2.84 14.79 0.51
CA GLU A 94 -3.84 15.09 -0.50
C GLU A 94 -3.80 14.18 -1.74
N PRO A 95 -2.63 13.81 -2.32
CA PRO A 95 -2.61 12.94 -3.50
C PRO A 95 -3.23 11.56 -3.26
N TRP A 96 -3.07 10.99 -2.06
CA TRP A 96 -3.68 9.71 -1.72
C TRP A 96 -5.20 9.83 -1.57
N LEU A 97 -5.68 10.98 -1.06
CA LEU A 97 -7.11 11.28 -0.99
C LEU A 97 -7.72 11.44 -2.38
N TRP A 98 -7.06 12.16 -3.30
CA TRP A 98 -7.53 12.34 -4.67
C TRP A 98 -7.69 11.02 -5.41
N LEU A 99 -6.66 10.16 -5.30
CA LEU A 99 -6.66 8.82 -5.87
C LEU A 99 -7.76 7.94 -5.25
N GLY A 100 -7.94 8.01 -3.93
CA GLY A 100 -8.95 7.21 -3.21
C GLY A 100 -10.39 7.57 -3.59
N MET A 101 -10.70 8.87 -3.63
CA MET A 101 -12.04 9.38 -3.94
C MET A 101 -12.48 9.11 -5.39
N ASN A 102 -11.53 8.88 -6.30
CA ASN A 102 -11.79 8.61 -7.72
C ASN A 102 -11.25 7.24 -8.16
N SER A 103 -11.14 6.30 -7.22
CA SER A 103 -10.47 5.01 -7.44
C SER A 103 -11.05 4.18 -8.59
N ILE A 104 -12.39 4.16 -8.75
CA ILE A 104 -13.04 3.43 -9.85
C ILE A 104 -12.76 4.04 -11.23
N VAL A 105 -12.73 5.37 -11.32
CA VAL A 105 -12.43 6.09 -12.57
C VAL A 105 -11.01 5.79 -13.00
N ILE A 106 -10.08 5.80 -12.06
CA ILE A 106 -8.67 5.50 -12.32
C ILE A 106 -8.51 4.05 -12.75
N TYR A 107 -9.20 3.11 -12.09
CA TYR A 107 -9.15 1.70 -12.45
C TYR A 107 -9.67 1.46 -13.87
N VAL A 108 -10.89 1.90 -14.18
CA VAL A 108 -11.50 1.73 -15.51
C VAL A 108 -10.69 2.49 -16.56
N GLY A 109 -10.25 3.71 -16.24
CA GLY A 109 -9.43 4.53 -17.12
C GLY A 109 -8.11 3.85 -17.45
N HIS A 110 -7.44 3.24 -16.48
CA HIS A 110 -6.19 2.51 -16.69
C HIS A 110 -6.42 1.28 -17.58
N ASP A 111 -7.49 0.52 -17.35
CA ASP A 111 -7.84 -0.65 -18.16
C ASP A 111 -8.13 -0.26 -19.62
N VAL A 112 -8.91 0.81 -19.83
CA VAL A 112 -9.21 1.36 -21.16
C VAL A 112 -7.96 1.94 -21.84
N CYS A 113 -7.03 2.52 -21.09
CA CYS A 113 -5.79 3.08 -21.62
C CYS A 113 -4.64 2.06 -21.68
N SER A 114 -4.88 0.80 -21.32
CA SER A 114 -3.86 -0.25 -21.32
C SER A 114 -3.29 -0.44 -22.73
N GLY A 115 -1.96 -0.40 -22.85
CA GLY A 115 -1.25 -0.52 -24.12
C GLY A 115 -1.45 0.64 -25.12
N ARG A 116 -2.07 1.76 -24.69
CA ARG A 116 -2.28 2.96 -25.52
C ARG A 116 -1.50 4.16 -24.98
N PHE A 117 -0.88 4.89 -25.91
CA PHE A 117 -0.35 6.23 -25.64
C PHE A 117 -1.49 7.17 -25.21
N PRO A 118 -1.30 8.10 -24.25
CA PRO A 118 -0.04 8.48 -23.61
C PRO A 118 0.30 7.70 -22.33
N ILE A 119 -0.64 6.97 -21.74
CA ILE A 119 -0.51 6.49 -20.34
C ILE A 119 0.31 5.20 -20.23
N GLN A 120 0.13 4.25 -21.15
CA GLN A 120 0.85 2.99 -21.12
C GLN A 120 1.16 2.56 -22.55
N PHE A 121 2.40 2.72 -22.98
CA PHE A 121 2.84 2.35 -24.33
C PHE A 121 3.94 1.28 -24.26
N GLU A 122 4.18 0.61 -25.37
CA GLU A 122 5.16 -0.46 -25.43
C GLU A 122 6.59 0.07 -25.30
N VAL A 123 7.35 -0.57 -24.43
CA VAL A 123 8.77 -0.28 -24.19
C VAL A 123 9.49 -1.62 -24.04
N ASP A 124 10.77 -1.68 -24.43
CA ASP A 124 11.59 -2.87 -24.30
C ASP A 124 11.44 -3.54 -22.92
N SER A 125 11.47 -4.88 -22.91
CA SER A 125 11.22 -5.73 -21.74
C SER A 125 12.36 -5.72 -20.69
N THR A 126 13.04 -4.59 -20.52
CA THR A 126 14.01 -4.37 -19.45
C THR A 126 13.27 -3.92 -18.19
N HIS A 127 13.55 -4.57 -17.05
CA HIS A 127 12.89 -4.25 -15.78
C HIS A 127 12.92 -2.76 -15.42
N ALA A 128 14.03 -2.08 -15.66
CA ALA A 128 14.16 -0.64 -15.38
C ALA A 128 13.23 0.21 -16.25
N LYS A 129 13.09 -0.12 -17.54
CA LYS A 129 12.22 0.59 -18.48
C LYS A 129 10.74 0.37 -18.15
N LEU A 130 10.37 -0.86 -17.83
CA LEU A 130 9.02 -1.20 -17.36
C LEU A 130 8.67 -0.49 -16.05
N LEU A 131 9.60 -0.47 -15.09
CA LEU A 131 9.42 0.26 -13.84
C LEU A 131 9.20 1.76 -14.09
N ALA A 132 10.03 2.38 -14.93
CA ALA A 132 9.89 3.79 -15.27
C ALA A 132 8.54 4.09 -15.94
N LEU A 133 8.08 3.23 -16.85
CA LEU A 133 6.78 3.36 -17.50
C LEU A 133 5.62 3.28 -16.49
N HIS A 134 5.66 2.33 -15.55
CA HIS A 134 4.61 2.20 -14.54
C HIS A 134 4.61 3.37 -13.55
N VAL A 135 5.78 3.87 -13.16
CA VAL A 135 5.89 5.09 -12.32
C VAL A 135 5.33 6.30 -13.06
N TYR A 136 5.65 6.44 -14.35
CA TYR A 136 5.08 7.48 -15.21
C TYR A 136 3.56 7.40 -15.28
N GLY A 137 3.00 6.23 -15.58
CA GLY A 137 1.56 6.02 -15.64
C GLY A 137 0.87 6.33 -14.30
N ALA A 138 1.46 5.93 -13.19
CA ALA A 138 0.95 6.25 -11.86
C ALA A 138 0.94 7.76 -11.58
N MET A 139 1.97 8.50 -11.99
CA MET A 139 2.00 9.97 -11.88
C MET A 139 0.93 10.63 -12.75
N CYS A 140 0.71 10.14 -13.97
CA CYS A 140 -0.36 10.63 -14.84
C CYS A 140 -1.74 10.43 -14.19
N TRP A 141 -2.00 9.26 -13.61
CA TRP A 141 -3.26 9.01 -12.91
C TRP A 141 -3.42 9.84 -11.64
N ALA A 142 -2.35 10.06 -10.87
CA ALA A 142 -2.38 10.96 -9.72
C ALA A 142 -2.73 12.40 -10.13
N PHE A 143 -2.21 12.86 -11.28
CA PHE A 143 -2.54 14.17 -11.83
C PHE A 143 -4.01 14.25 -12.27
N ILE A 144 -4.50 13.26 -13.02
CA ILE A 144 -5.91 13.18 -13.44
C ILE A 144 -6.84 13.15 -12.21
N ALA A 145 -6.50 12.37 -11.19
CA ALA A 145 -7.25 12.30 -9.94
C ALA A 145 -7.30 13.66 -9.23
N GLY A 146 -6.18 14.40 -9.24
CA GLY A 146 -6.12 15.77 -8.75
C GLY A 146 -7.07 16.71 -9.51
N LEU A 147 -7.09 16.66 -10.84
CA LEU A 147 -8.01 17.45 -11.66
C LEU A 147 -9.49 17.14 -11.33
N LEU A 148 -9.83 15.86 -11.21
CA LEU A 148 -11.19 15.44 -10.82
C LEU A 148 -11.55 15.98 -9.43
N TYR A 149 -10.63 15.90 -8.48
CA TYR A 149 -10.82 16.39 -7.12
C TYR A 149 -11.07 17.90 -7.07
N PHE A 150 -10.25 18.71 -7.78
CA PHE A 150 -10.43 20.16 -7.84
C PHE A 150 -11.73 20.57 -8.53
N ASN A 151 -12.19 19.79 -9.51
CA ASN A 151 -13.46 19.98 -10.19
C ASN A 151 -14.67 19.42 -9.41
N LYS A 152 -14.47 18.88 -8.20
CA LYS A 152 -15.51 18.26 -7.35
C LYS A 152 -16.27 17.11 -8.04
N ILE A 153 -15.61 16.41 -8.96
CA ILE A 153 -16.14 15.22 -9.61
C ILE A 153 -15.69 14.01 -8.79
N PHE A 154 -16.66 13.31 -8.21
CA PHE A 154 -16.43 12.09 -7.42
C PHE A 154 -17.38 11.01 -7.93
N ILE A 155 -16.81 10.00 -8.57
CA ILE A 155 -17.58 8.86 -9.08
C ILE A 155 -17.29 7.68 -8.15
N ALA A 156 -18.33 7.20 -7.49
CA ALA A 156 -18.31 6.00 -6.67
C ALA A 156 -19.42 5.06 -7.17
N ILE A 157 -19.15 3.75 -7.14
CA ILE A 157 -20.12 2.68 -7.41
C ILE A 157 -20.46 2.01 -6.08
#